data_AF-F4MNX7-F1
#
_entry.id   AF-F4MNX7-F1
#
_cell.length_a   1.000
_cell.length_b   1.000
_cell.length_c   1.000
_cell.angle_alpha   90.00
_cell.angle_beta   90.00
_cell.angle_gamma   90.00
#
_symmetry.space_group_name_H-M   'P 1'
#
loop_
_entity.id
_entity.type
_entity.pdbx_description
1 polymer ?
#
loop_
_entity_poly.entity_id
_entity_poly.type
_entity_poly.pdbx_seq_one_letter_code
_entity_poly.pdbx_strand_id
1 'polypeptide(L)'
;MKKLLTLLGFVGLIATTSAAVIACGDKTPNAKQPTNSNEKPSNNGDSSKPSESDKDKKPEDTKPIESDSNRSTTPDNPKKPNESDSKPTRKPDKSNNDQTTPIKPKPRTISWNSIFRDSATGADINLNPTKEQIEAENKKQEEIIKKELDKNKEYNISFHKQNIDILKNEIIDLRSNRFVIGKESDKKEKELKDLKEANIRKTTKDFETNKEILDKKKQENDHKLNYLIKEVFEKQNLKAKSEQAKKELEDLKDWLKEANELVNEYIVKEKEYTDQVTKAKELDTNITKTESEIQTNKKLAESIEKITEDIKKVEDQYNKEIAEKQNWIKELDDDDKELKKRKEELTTSYDEFDSFIYNGRLENAFRHEIISSLDEFIKNNNETRDEIRKIEADLNKLKQSTIEKLTKDNNKAEKARNDLPSLESSLNKMKTEKEEIDKHLHLINDQVSKDKKYLTEYKKNVGLLEEEIEQATKSESYWTKTLKEYEADLNKLLAEKSEIENSINMLTKTLEHSILKTELTFEKETEELDKQAFEKEDKIDKQILELENLIKKIEEFISQFQK
;
A
#
# COMPACT_ATOMS: atom_id res chain seq x y z
N MET A 1 -11.11 30.13 32.41
CA MET A 1 -10.18 30.09 33.57
C MET A 1 -10.00 28.70 34.19
N LYS A 2 -11.03 27.91 34.49
CA LYS A 2 -10.85 26.53 35.04
C LYS A 2 -10.09 25.57 34.10
N LYS A 3 -10.23 25.72 32.77
CA LYS A 3 -9.48 24.94 31.77
C LYS A 3 -8.00 25.38 31.60
N LEU A 4 -7.70 26.66 31.84
CA LEU A 4 -6.36 27.25 31.70
C LEU A 4 -5.37 26.74 32.79
N LEU A 5 -5.89 26.52 34.01
CA LEU A 5 -5.13 25.96 35.12
C LEU A 5 -4.79 24.47 34.91
N THR A 6 -5.58 23.79 34.08
CA THR A 6 -5.39 22.37 33.77
C THR A 6 -4.21 22.19 32.82
N LEU A 7 -4.13 22.99 31.75
CA LEU A 7 -3.01 23.00 30.80
C LEU A 7 -1.65 23.35 31.46
N LEU A 8 -1.61 24.31 32.38
CA LEU A 8 -0.38 24.64 33.14
C LEU A 8 -0.01 23.60 34.21
N GLY A 9 -1.00 22.86 34.73
CA GLY A 9 -0.78 21.77 35.69
C GLY A 9 -0.25 20.48 35.06
N PHE A 10 -0.62 20.18 33.81
CA PHE A 10 -0.20 18.95 33.13
C PHE A 10 1.25 18.98 32.62
N VAL A 11 1.76 20.14 32.19
CA VAL A 11 3.17 20.28 31.77
C VAL A 11 4.15 20.12 32.95
N GLY A 12 3.73 20.43 34.18
CA GLY A 12 4.55 20.24 35.39
C GLY A 12 4.60 18.81 35.91
N LEU A 13 3.66 17.95 35.52
CA LEU A 13 3.49 16.61 36.11
C LEU A 13 4.09 15.49 35.23
N ILE A 14 4.24 15.70 33.92
CA ILE A 14 4.75 14.67 32.99
C ILE A 14 6.29 14.69 32.84
N ALA A 15 6.97 15.73 33.34
CA ALA A 15 8.43 15.82 33.30
C ALA A 15 9.19 14.91 34.30
N THR A 16 8.50 14.12 35.14
CA THR A 16 9.15 13.29 36.18
C THR A 16 9.08 11.77 35.97
N THR A 17 8.43 11.27 34.91
CA THR A 17 8.29 9.81 34.68
C THR A 17 9.07 9.25 33.49
N SER A 18 9.78 10.07 32.72
CA SER A 18 10.45 9.61 31.49
C SER A 18 11.97 9.39 31.60
N ALA A 19 12.58 9.57 32.79
CA ALA A 19 14.03 9.49 32.96
C ALA A 19 14.56 8.12 33.48
N ALA A 20 13.77 7.05 33.42
CA ALA A 20 14.15 5.74 33.99
C ALA A 20 14.06 4.56 33.02
N VAL A 21 14.27 4.72 31.71
CA VAL A 21 14.49 3.57 30.80
C VAL A 21 15.40 3.90 29.61
N ILE A 22 16.55 4.54 29.81
CA ILE A 22 17.68 4.44 28.86
C ILE A 22 18.98 4.46 29.66
N ALA A 23 19.36 3.32 30.22
CA ALA A 23 20.68 3.10 30.81
C ALA A 23 21.10 1.66 30.57
N CYS A 24 21.78 1.43 29.45
CA CYS A 24 22.80 0.38 29.23
C CYS A 24 23.34 0.52 27.80
N GLY A 25 24.57 1.00 27.67
CA GLY A 25 25.25 1.12 26.36
C GLY A 25 26.39 2.14 26.38
N ASP A 26 27.52 1.73 26.94
CA ASP A 26 28.77 2.47 27.09
C ASP A 26 29.25 3.26 25.85
N LYS A 27 29.65 4.52 26.05
CA LYS A 27 31.06 5.00 26.01
C LYS A 27 31.13 6.54 25.97
N THR A 28 31.76 7.10 27.01
CA THR A 28 32.19 8.51 27.20
C THR A 28 33.48 8.84 26.40
N PRO A 29 34.06 10.07 26.46
CA PRO A 29 33.63 11.28 25.75
C PRO A 29 34.81 11.91 24.96
N ASN A 30 34.56 12.91 24.10
CA ASN A 30 35.58 13.94 23.92
C ASN A 30 34.95 15.31 23.67
N ALA A 31 35.21 16.20 24.62
CA ALA A 31 34.83 17.61 24.56
C ALA A 31 35.88 18.40 23.78
N LYS A 32 35.42 19.32 22.94
CA LYS A 32 35.90 20.72 22.89
C LYS A 32 34.96 21.56 22.04
N GLN A 33 34.48 22.63 22.67
CA GLN A 33 33.61 23.69 22.16
C GLN A 33 34.51 24.85 21.62
N PRO A 34 33.97 26.03 21.22
CA PRO A 34 33.66 26.44 19.85
C PRO A 34 34.52 27.64 19.36
N THR A 35 34.42 28.00 18.07
CA THR A 35 34.64 29.40 17.63
C THR A 35 33.84 29.71 16.37
N ASN A 36 33.10 30.83 16.44
CA ASN A 36 32.42 31.54 15.35
C ASN A 36 33.40 32.00 14.25
N SER A 37 32.97 32.01 12.98
CA SER A 37 32.72 33.23 12.18
C SER A 37 32.50 32.92 10.70
N ASN A 38 31.59 33.71 10.09
CA ASN A 38 31.28 33.84 8.67
C ASN A 38 32.49 33.78 7.73
N GLU A 39 32.32 33.15 6.56
CA GLU A 39 32.44 33.77 5.22
C GLU A 39 32.33 32.71 4.10
N LYS A 40 31.46 32.98 3.13
CA LYS A 40 31.52 32.49 1.73
C LYS A 40 32.03 33.70 0.89
N PRO A 41 32.48 33.57 -0.39
CA PRO A 41 32.53 32.41 -1.28
C PRO A 41 33.83 32.32 -2.15
N SER A 42 33.98 31.28 -3.00
CA SER A 42 34.38 31.39 -4.44
C SER A 42 35.02 30.11 -5.03
N ASN A 43 34.37 29.62 -6.09
CA ASN A 43 34.80 28.97 -7.35
C ASN A 43 36.14 28.22 -7.59
N ASN A 44 35.92 27.11 -8.34
CA ASN A 44 36.66 26.54 -9.48
C ASN A 44 37.91 25.66 -9.29
N GLY A 45 37.80 24.43 -9.83
CA GLY A 45 38.72 23.98 -10.88
C GLY A 45 39.59 22.75 -10.63
N ASP A 46 39.20 21.63 -11.25
CA ASP A 46 40.02 20.58 -11.90
C ASP A 46 41.10 19.79 -11.12
N SER A 47 40.94 18.46 -11.04
CA SER A 47 41.49 17.52 -12.05
C SER A 47 41.66 16.08 -11.52
N SER A 48 41.57 15.12 -12.45
CA SER A 48 42.33 13.85 -12.50
C SER A 48 41.74 12.55 -11.88
N LYS A 49 41.27 11.68 -12.80
CA LYS A 49 41.14 10.18 -12.79
C LYS A 49 42.41 9.45 -12.24
N PRO A 50 42.44 8.11 -11.94
CA PRO A 50 41.77 7.00 -12.68
C PRO A 50 41.33 5.71 -11.91
N SER A 51 40.58 4.86 -12.64
CA SER A 51 40.48 3.37 -12.68
C SER A 51 40.67 2.48 -11.45
N GLU A 52 39.71 1.56 -11.21
CA GLU A 52 39.83 0.07 -11.19
C GLU A 52 38.53 -0.53 -10.58
N SER A 53 37.73 -1.30 -11.31
CA SER A 53 37.79 -2.76 -11.62
C SER A 53 36.92 -3.61 -10.68
N ASP A 54 35.88 -4.24 -11.21
CA ASP A 54 35.48 -5.66 -11.01
C ASP A 54 34.05 -5.85 -11.56
N LYS A 55 33.89 -6.56 -12.68
CA LYS A 55 33.60 -8.01 -12.79
C LYS A 55 32.16 -8.37 -12.40
N ASP A 56 31.25 -8.23 -13.37
CA ASP A 56 30.00 -9.00 -13.38
C ASP A 56 30.10 -10.19 -14.35
N LYS A 57 29.88 -11.39 -13.79
CA LYS A 57 29.67 -12.66 -14.49
C LYS A 57 28.15 -12.96 -14.53
N LYS A 58 27.64 -13.17 -15.75
CA LYS A 58 26.54 -14.06 -16.27
C LYS A 58 25.71 -14.92 -15.27
N PRO A 59 24.48 -15.45 -15.60
CA PRO A 59 23.84 -15.52 -16.93
C PRO A 59 22.27 -15.45 -17.04
N GLU A 60 21.85 -15.36 -18.32
CA GLU A 60 20.76 -16.05 -19.02
C GLU A 60 19.27 -15.66 -18.87
N ASP A 61 18.84 -14.95 -19.91
CA ASP A 61 17.51 -14.94 -20.50
C ASP A 61 16.98 -16.35 -20.82
N THR A 62 15.72 -16.61 -20.47
CA THR A 62 14.85 -17.46 -21.29
C THR A 62 13.45 -16.88 -21.29
N LYS A 63 12.99 -16.48 -22.48
CA LYS A 63 11.67 -15.91 -22.75
C LYS A 63 10.53 -16.94 -22.60
N PRO A 64 9.30 -16.48 -22.32
CA PRO A 64 8.09 -17.28 -22.34
C PRO A 64 7.54 -17.39 -23.77
N ILE A 65 7.03 -18.56 -24.14
CA ILE A 65 6.22 -18.76 -25.34
C ILE A 65 4.94 -19.50 -24.94
N GLU A 66 3.82 -18.78 -25.04
CA GLU A 66 2.47 -19.32 -25.16
C GLU A 66 2.38 -20.20 -26.41
N SER A 67 1.69 -21.34 -26.33
CA SER A 67 0.94 -21.85 -27.48
C SER A 67 -0.09 -22.88 -27.06
N ASP A 68 -1.23 -22.73 -27.72
CA ASP A 68 -2.47 -23.45 -27.58
C ASP A 68 -2.36 -24.95 -27.77
N SER A 69 -3.08 -25.68 -26.93
CA SER A 69 -3.36 -27.11 -27.11
C SER A 69 -4.56 -27.27 -28.05
N ASN A 70 -4.30 -27.70 -29.28
CA ASN A 70 -5.28 -28.48 -30.03
C ASN A 70 -4.60 -29.40 -31.07
N ARG A 71 -5.02 -30.68 -31.02
CA ARG A 71 -5.02 -31.72 -32.06
C ARG A 71 -3.96 -32.84 -32.01
N SER A 72 -4.44 -33.98 -31.47
CA SER A 72 -4.44 -35.34 -32.05
C SER A 72 -3.15 -35.95 -32.60
N THR A 73 -2.65 -36.97 -31.89
CA THR A 73 -2.09 -38.21 -32.48
C THR A 73 -2.13 -39.35 -31.45
N THR A 74 -2.91 -40.41 -31.72
CA THR A 74 -2.64 -41.80 -31.28
C THR A 74 -1.28 -42.23 -31.88
N PRO A 75 -0.50 -43.17 -31.28
CA PRO A 75 -0.88 -44.59 -31.24
C PRO A 75 -0.30 -45.42 -30.07
N ASP A 76 -0.57 -46.72 -30.16
CA ASP A 76 0.16 -47.85 -29.56
C ASP A 76 -0.22 -48.34 -28.16
N ASN A 77 -1.31 -49.10 -28.21
CA ASN A 77 -1.65 -50.20 -27.33
C ASN A 77 -0.86 -51.47 -27.76
N PRO A 78 -0.09 -52.15 -26.89
CA PRO A 78 0.36 -53.51 -27.17
C PRO A 78 -0.38 -54.55 -26.31
N LYS A 79 -1.11 -55.39 -27.03
CA LYS A 79 -1.24 -56.84 -26.87
C LYS A 79 -1.70 -57.39 -25.50
N LYS A 80 -3.00 -57.66 -25.46
CA LYS A 80 -3.54 -58.88 -24.86
C LYS A 80 -4.01 -59.80 -26.01
N PRO A 81 -3.46 -61.01 -26.20
CA PRO A 81 -4.05 -61.97 -27.14
C PRO A 81 -4.96 -62.97 -26.44
N ASN A 82 -6.13 -63.14 -27.06
CA ASN A 82 -6.96 -64.35 -27.15
C ASN A 82 -7.70 -64.85 -25.90
N GLU A 83 -8.94 -64.36 -25.75
CA GLU A 83 -10.09 -65.24 -25.53
C GLU A 83 -10.37 -66.00 -26.83
N SER A 84 -10.16 -67.32 -26.80
CA SER A 84 -10.76 -68.23 -27.77
C SER A 84 -11.95 -68.91 -27.11
N ASP A 85 -13.14 -68.52 -27.54
CA ASP A 85 -14.32 -69.37 -27.56
C ASP A 85 -13.96 -70.68 -28.27
N SER A 86 -13.79 -71.74 -27.50
CA SER A 86 -13.83 -73.13 -27.98
C SER A 86 -14.09 -74.03 -26.80
N LYS A 87 -15.38 -74.17 -26.50
CA LYS A 87 -15.99 -75.27 -25.75
C LYS A 87 -15.60 -76.60 -26.41
N PRO A 88 -14.83 -77.49 -25.75
CA PRO A 88 -14.84 -78.90 -26.07
C PRO A 88 -15.76 -79.58 -25.06
N THR A 89 -17.00 -79.85 -25.47
CA THR A 89 -17.80 -80.88 -24.81
C THR A 89 -17.13 -82.23 -25.03
N ARG A 90 -16.36 -82.69 -24.04
CA ARG A 90 -15.99 -84.10 -23.89
C ARG A 90 -16.62 -84.61 -22.60
N LYS A 91 -17.79 -85.24 -22.77
CA LYS A 91 -18.14 -86.41 -21.96
C LYS A 91 -17.20 -87.55 -22.39
N PRO A 92 -16.64 -88.32 -21.46
CA PRO A 92 -16.48 -89.74 -21.65
C PRO A 92 -17.40 -90.41 -20.64
N ASP A 93 -18.58 -90.81 -21.12
CA ASP A 93 -19.26 -91.91 -20.45
C ASP A 93 -20.19 -92.65 -21.43
N LYS A 94 -20.00 -93.96 -21.44
CA LYS A 94 -20.88 -95.03 -21.95
C LYS A 94 -21.07 -95.15 -23.46
N SER A 95 -20.34 -96.10 -24.04
CA SER A 95 -20.93 -97.31 -24.65
C SER A 95 -19.88 -98.05 -25.47
N ASN A 96 -19.13 -98.94 -24.81
CA ASN A 96 -18.54 -100.08 -25.52
C ASN A 96 -19.70 -100.94 -26.03
N ASN A 97 -20.01 -100.80 -27.31
CA ASN A 97 -20.75 -101.80 -28.04
C ASN A 97 -20.24 -101.81 -29.50
N ASP A 98 -18.92 -101.90 -29.64
CA ASP A 98 -18.35 -102.55 -30.82
C ASP A 98 -18.60 -104.03 -30.67
N GLN A 99 -19.78 -104.35 -31.18
CA GLN A 99 -20.18 -105.56 -31.82
C GLN A 99 -19.03 -106.08 -32.72
N THR A 100 -18.00 -106.67 -32.10
CA THR A 100 -17.23 -107.72 -32.76
C THR A 100 -18.23 -108.79 -33.09
N THR A 101 -18.66 -108.77 -34.35
CA THR A 101 -19.27 -109.92 -35.00
C THR A 101 -18.47 -111.14 -34.59
N PRO A 102 -19.10 -112.11 -33.91
CA PRO A 102 -18.50 -113.42 -33.76
C PRO A 102 -18.23 -113.89 -35.18
N ILE A 103 -16.95 -114.14 -35.48
CA ILE A 103 -16.57 -115.03 -36.55
C ILE A 103 -17.49 -116.24 -36.40
N LYS A 104 -18.47 -116.40 -37.29
CA LYS A 104 -19.17 -117.69 -37.42
C LYS A 104 -18.04 -118.71 -37.56
N PRO A 105 -17.84 -119.67 -36.64
CA PRO A 105 -17.24 -120.91 -37.09
C PRO A 105 -18.23 -121.44 -38.12
N LYS A 106 -17.86 -121.30 -39.40
CA LYS A 106 -18.49 -122.08 -40.45
C LYS A 106 -18.46 -123.52 -39.95
N PRO A 107 -19.62 -124.21 -39.96
CA PRO A 107 -19.71 -125.56 -39.43
C PRO A 107 -18.62 -126.39 -40.10
N ARG A 108 -17.72 -126.94 -39.29
CA ARG A 108 -16.95 -128.10 -39.71
C ARG A 108 -18.02 -129.09 -40.18
N THR A 109 -18.06 -129.32 -41.48
CA THR A 109 -18.74 -130.46 -42.06
C THR A 109 -18.07 -131.68 -41.44
N ILE A 110 -18.64 -132.16 -40.34
CA ILE A 110 -18.38 -133.49 -39.86
C ILE A 110 -18.93 -134.38 -40.96
N SER A 111 -18.02 -134.83 -41.81
CA SER A 111 -18.21 -136.00 -42.64
C SER A 111 -18.67 -137.12 -41.72
N TRP A 112 -19.93 -137.53 -41.90
CA TRP A 112 -20.56 -138.65 -41.19
C TRP A 112 -19.83 -140.00 -41.36
N ASN A 113 -18.74 -140.05 -42.15
CA ASN A 113 -17.97 -141.24 -42.48
C ASN A 113 -16.76 -141.52 -41.56
N SER A 114 -16.68 -140.94 -40.35
CA SER A 114 -15.58 -141.24 -39.40
C SER A 114 -16.04 -141.57 -37.98
N ILE A 115 -17.34 -141.74 -37.75
CA ILE A 115 -17.93 -142.12 -36.45
C ILE A 115 -18.69 -143.45 -36.59
N PHE A 116 -18.16 -144.34 -37.43
CA PHE A 116 -18.49 -145.76 -37.43
C PHE A 116 -17.19 -146.54 -37.67
N ARG A 117 -16.73 -147.26 -36.65
CA ARG A 117 -16.18 -148.64 -36.75
C ARG A 117 -15.10 -148.87 -37.84
N ASP A 118 -13.81 -149.14 -37.58
CA ASP A 118 -13.07 -149.63 -36.41
C ASP A 118 -13.76 -150.68 -35.53
N SER A 119 -14.62 -151.49 -36.16
CA SER A 119 -15.13 -152.74 -35.60
C SER A 119 -15.63 -153.67 -36.70
N ALA A 120 -14.76 -154.60 -37.09
CA ALA A 120 -15.01 -155.63 -38.09
C ALA A 120 -16.04 -156.70 -37.63
N THR A 121 -16.62 -156.58 -36.44
CA THR A 121 -17.57 -157.56 -35.85
C THR A 121 -18.91 -156.97 -35.49
N GLY A 122 -19.07 -155.65 -35.61
CA GLY A 122 -20.32 -154.99 -35.25
C GLY A 122 -20.67 -155.04 -33.76
N ALA A 123 -19.68 -155.11 -32.86
CA ALA A 123 -19.87 -155.20 -31.41
C ALA A 123 -20.23 -153.87 -30.70
N ASP A 124 -19.99 -152.72 -31.32
CA ASP A 124 -20.06 -151.38 -30.67
C ASP A 124 -21.44 -150.69 -30.76
N ILE A 125 -22.45 -151.40 -31.29
CA ILE A 125 -23.88 -151.03 -31.24
C ILE A 125 -24.60 -151.93 -30.22
N ASN A 126 -23.83 -152.74 -29.48
CA ASN A 126 -24.31 -153.53 -28.35
C ASN A 126 -23.53 -153.16 -27.08
N LEU A 127 -23.40 -151.86 -26.84
CA LEU A 127 -23.34 -151.35 -25.47
C LEU A 127 -24.77 -151.50 -24.92
N ASN A 128 -25.07 -152.67 -24.35
CA ASN A 128 -25.99 -152.76 -23.24
C ASN A 128 -25.15 -152.51 -21.99
N PRO A 129 -24.77 -151.24 -21.67
CA PRO A 129 -24.10 -150.98 -20.43
C PRO A 129 -25.06 -151.47 -19.34
N THR A 130 -24.56 -152.29 -18.43
CA THR A 130 -25.38 -152.72 -17.30
C THR A 130 -25.82 -151.47 -16.54
N LYS A 131 -26.93 -151.57 -15.79
CA LYS A 131 -27.42 -150.46 -14.96
C LYS A 131 -26.30 -149.84 -14.12
N GLU A 132 -25.37 -150.68 -13.67
CA GLU A 132 -24.14 -150.33 -12.94
C GLU A 132 -23.11 -149.52 -13.76
N GLN A 133 -22.93 -149.80 -15.06
CA GLN A 133 -22.00 -149.06 -15.92
C GLN A 133 -22.51 -147.66 -16.28
N ILE A 134 -23.83 -147.50 -16.46
CA ILE A 134 -24.46 -146.18 -16.60
C ILE A 134 -24.36 -145.39 -15.28
N GLU A 135 -24.63 -146.04 -14.14
CA GLU A 135 -24.47 -145.40 -12.82
C GLU A 135 -23.03 -144.97 -12.54
N ALA A 136 -22.04 -145.78 -12.90
CA ALA A 136 -20.63 -145.45 -12.69
C ALA A 136 -20.16 -144.26 -13.55
N GLU A 137 -20.56 -144.19 -14.83
CA GLU A 137 -20.20 -143.07 -15.71
C GLU A 137 -21.00 -141.81 -15.38
N ASN A 138 -22.28 -141.92 -15.01
CA ASN A 138 -23.07 -140.78 -14.50
C ASN A 138 -22.45 -140.23 -13.21
N LYS A 139 -22.01 -141.10 -12.29
CA LYS A 139 -21.34 -140.68 -11.06
C LYS A 139 -19.99 -140.00 -11.34
N LYS A 140 -19.24 -140.47 -12.33
CA LYS A 140 -17.99 -139.86 -12.79
C LYS A 140 -18.21 -138.52 -13.48
N GLN A 141 -19.26 -138.40 -14.32
CA GLN A 141 -19.65 -137.14 -14.94
C GLN A 141 -20.17 -136.14 -13.89
N GLU A 142 -20.98 -136.59 -12.93
CA GLU A 142 -21.41 -135.79 -11.77
C GLU A 142 -20.20 -135.33 -10.95
N GLU A 143 -19.20 -136.16 -10.70
CA GLU A 143 -17.98 -135.76 -9.98
C GLU A 143 -17.14 -134.75 -10.77
N ILE A 144 -17.01 -134.89 -12.09
CA ILE A 144 -16.29 -133.93 -12.94
C ILE A 144 -17.05 -132.60 -13.02
N ILE A 145 -18.36 -132.65 -13.25
CA ILE A 145 -19.24 -131.48 -13.29
C ILE A 145 -19.21 -130.76 -11.94
N LYS A 146 -19.29 -131.49 -10.84
CA LYS A 146 -19.20 -130.94 -9.48
C LYS A 146 -17.83 -130.31 -9.22
N LYS A 147 -16.73 -130.97 -9.60
CA LYS A 147 -15.37 -130.43 -9.46
C LYS A 147 -15.12 -129.19 -10.29
N GLU A 148 -15.68 -129.10 -11.51
CA GLU A 148 -15.52 -127.93 -12.37
C GLU A 148 -16.45 -126.78 -11.96
N LEU A 149 -17.67 -127.09 -11.46
CA LEU A 149 -18.56 -126.13 -10.81
C LEU A 149 -17.92 -125.56 -9.53
N ASP A 150 -17.29 -126.41 -8.72
CA ASP A 150 -16.60 -125.99 -7.49
C ASP A 150 -15.40 -125.08 -7.82
N LYS A 151 -14.59 -125.42 -8.82
CA LYS A 151 -13.50 -124.54 -9.30
C LYS A 151 -14.00 -123.21 -9.85
N ASN A 152 -15.08 -123.22 -10.65
CA ASN A 152 -15.67 -121.98 -11.16
C ASN A 152 -16.27 -121.13 -10.03
N LYS A 153 -16.87 -121.76 -9.01
CA LYS A 153 -17.35 -121.11 -7.79
C LYS A 153 -16.20 -120.48 -7.01
N GLU A 154 -15.10 -121.20 -6.80
CA GLU A 154 -13.88 -120.67 -6.14
C GLU A 154 -13.22 -119.54 -6.95
N TYR A 155 -13.13 -119.67 -8.28
CA TYR A 155 -12.59 -118.64 -9.16
C TYR A 155 -13.45 -117.37 -9.12
N ASN A 156 -14.77 -117.48 -9.26
CA ASN A 156 -15.66 -116.31 -9.21
C ASN A 156 -15.63 -115.64 -7.84
N ILE A 157 -15.64 -116.41 -6.74
CA ILE A 157 -15.54 -115.86 -5.39
C ILE A 157 -14.20 -115.14 -5.19
N SER A 158 -13.08 -115.73 -5.61
CA SER A 158 -11.75 -115.09 -5.48
C SER A 158 -11.61 -113.85 -6.36
N PHE A 159 -12.09 -113.88 -7.60
CA PHE A 159 -12.12 -112.72 -8.50
C PHE A 159 -12.95 -111.56 -7.94
N HIS A 160 -14.15 -111.82 -7.42
CA HIS A 160 -14.99 -110.78 -6.83
C HIS A 160 -14.43 -110.25 -5.50
N LYS A 161 -13.77 -111.10 -4.69
CA LYS A 161 -13.02 -110.64 -3.50
C LYS A 161 -11.87 -109.72 -3.88
N GLN A 162 -11.09 -110.08 -4.90
CA GLN A 162 -10.01 -109.23 -5.40
C GLN A 162 -10.52 -107.86 -5.89
N ASN A 163 -11.67 -107.84 -6.57
CA ASN A 163 -12.31 -106.59 -6.98
C ASN A 163 -12.78 -105.76 -5.78
N ILE A 164 -13.31 -106.38 -4.72
CA ILE A 164 -13.64 -105.69 -3.47
C ILE A 164 -12.38 -105.03 -2.86
N ASP A 165 -11.25 -105.74 -2.83
CA ASP A 165 -10.01 -105.20 -2.27
C ASP A 165 -9.48 -104.00 -3.10
N ILE A 166 -9.58 -104.06 -4.43
CA ILE A 166 -9.24 -102.93 -5.32
C ILE A 166 -10.13 -101.71 -5.00
N LEU A 167 -11.45 -101.92 -4.89
CA LEU A 167 -12.39 -100.83 -4.58
C LEU A 167 -12.21 -100.26 -3.17
N LYS A 168 -11.84 -101.09 -2.20
CA LYS A 168 -11.49 -100.64 -0.84
C LYS A 168 -10.23 -99.78 -0.84
N ASN A 169 -9.22 -100.14 -1.64
CA ASN A 169 -8.02 -99.32 -1.79
C ASN A 169 -8.34 -97.97 -2.48
N GLU A 170 -9.19 -97.97 -3.50
CA GLU A 170 -9.66 -96.71 -4.13
C GLU A 170 -10.40 -95.80 -3.13
N ILE A 171 -11.23 -96.37 -2.24
CA ILE A 171 -11.87 -95.62 -1.15
C ILE A 171 -10.83 -95.02 -0.18
N ILE A 172 -9.76 -95.76 0.14
CA ILE A 172 -8.66 -95.26 0.99
C ILE A 172 -7.95 -94.09 0.32
N ASP A 173 -7.69 -94.17 -0.98
CA ASP A 173 -7.05 -93.10 -1.76
C ASP A 173 -7.96 -91.86 -1.83
N LEU A 174 -9.27 -92.05 -2.07
CA LEU A 174 -10.26 -90.97 -2.05
C LEU A 174 -10.36 -90.30 -0.68
N ARG A 175 -10.39 -91.05 0.42
CA ARG A 175 -10.37 -90.51 1.78
C ARG A 175 -9.09 -89.73 2.06
N SER A 176 -7.95 -90.20 1.56
CA SER A 176 -6.68 -89.51 1.67
C SER A 176 -6.68 -88.19 0.88
N ASN A 177 -7.21 -88.19 -0.34
CA ASN A 177 -7.38 -86.98 -1.16
C ASN A 177 -8.31 -85.97 -0.48
N ARG A 178 -9.41 -86.41 0.12
CA ARG A 178 -10.32 -85.56 0.89
C ARG A 178 -9.58 -84.88 2.05
N PHE A 179 -8.80 -85.64 2.80
CA PHE A 179 -7.98 -85.10 3.89
C PHE A 179 -6.92 -84.09 3.41
N VAL A 180 -6.33 -84.32 2.24
CA VAL A 180 -5.37 -83.37 1.62
C VAL A 180 -6.07 -82.06 1.25
N ILE A 181 -7.29 -82.11 0.70
CA ILE A 181 -8.08 -80.92 0.35
C ILE A 181 -8.37 -80.08 1.60
N GLY A 182 -8.84 -80.70 2.69
CA GLY A 182 -9.07 -80.00 3.96
C GLY A 182 -7.80 -79.32 4.47
N LYS A 183 -6.68 -80.06 4.50
CA LYS A 183 -5.38 -79.48 4.90
C LYS A 183 -4.89 -78.35 4.01
N GLU A 184 -5.09 -78.44 2.70
CA GLU A 184 -4.71 -77.38 1.77
C GLU A 184 -5.57 -76.13 1.95
N SER A 185 -6.87 -76.31 2.24
CA SER A 185 -7.80 -75.23 2.60
C SER A 185 -7.36 -74.54 3.88
N ASP A 186 -7.15 -75.29 4.97
CA ASP A 186 -6.69 -74.76 6.27
C ASP A 186 -5.39 -73.97 6.12
N LYS A 187 -4.47 -74.45 5.28
CA LYS A 187 -3.20 -73.77 5.01
C LYS A 187 -3.42 -72.43 4.30
N LYS A 188 -4.27 -72.41 3.27
CA LYS A 188 -4.59 -71.18 2.52
C LYS A 188 -5.35 -70.18 3.37
N GLU A 189 -6.29 -70.62 4.20
CA GLU A 189 -6.98 -69.75 5.16
C GLU A 189 -5.98 -69.09 6.12
N LYS A 190 -5.01 -69.86 6.62
CA LYS A 190 -3.93 -69.32 7.45
C LYS A 190 -3.07 -68.30 6.69
N GLU A 191 -2.70 -68.57 5.45
CA GLU A 191 -1.96 -67.61 4.60
C GLU A 191 -2.76 -66.31 4.37
N LEU A 192 -4.07 -66.41 4.13
CA LEU A 192 -4.98 -65.25 4.00
C LEU A 192 -5.08 -64.46 5.31
N LYS A 193 -5.15 -65.16 6.45
CA LYS A 193 -5.18 -64.52 7.77
C LYS A 193 -3.88 -63.79 8.07
N ASP A 194 -2.73 -64.41 7.81
CA ASP A 194 -1.42 -63.80 7.96
C ASP A 194 -1.27 -62.57 7.04
N LEU A 195 -1.79 -62.63 5.81
CA LEU A 195 -1.82 -61.51 4.87
C LEU A 195 -2.71 -60.36 5.36
N LYS A 196 -3.92 -60.67 5.88
CA LYS A 196 -4.83 -59.69 6.49
C LYS A 196 -4.13 -58.97 7.65
N GLU A 197 -3.54 -59.73 8.57
CA GLU A 197 -2.82 -59.18 9.72
C GLU A 197 -1.63 -58.32 9.29
N ALA A 198 -0.86 -58.76 8.29
CA ALA A 198 0.27 -58.00 7.76
C ALA A 198 -0.18 -56.66 7.14
N ASN A 199 -1.27 -56.66 6.37
CA ASN A 199 -1.85 -55.46 5.77
C ASN A 199 -2.37 -54.48 6.84
N ILE A 200 -3.14 -54.98 7.82
CA ILE A 200 -3.64 -54.14 8.93
C ILE A 200 -2.47 -53.53 9.72
N ARG A 201 -1.45 -54.34 10.05
CA ARG A 201 -0.26 -53.85 10.77
C ARG A 201 0.46 -52.76 9.99
N LYS A 202 0.64 -52.95 8.68
CA LYS A 202 1.29 -51.95 7.80
C LYS A 202 0.50 -50.64 7.79
N THR A 203 -0.80 -50.70 7.49
CA THR A 203 -1.66 -49.51 7.43
C THR A 203 -1.73 -48.79 8.78
N THR A 204 -1.78 -49.53 9.89
CA THR A 204 -1.78 -48.96 11.25
C THR A 204 -0.47 -48.25 11.54
N LYS A 205 0.67 -48.84 11.19
CA LYS A 205 2.00 -48.22 11.38
C LYS A 205 2.16 -46.95 10.54
N ASP A 206 1.69 -46.96 9.30
CA ASP A 206 1.71 -45.78 8.42
C ASP A 206 0.83 -44.66 8.98
N PHE A 207 -0.35 -45.01 9.53
CA PHE A 207 -1.21 -44.07 10.26
C PHE A 207 -0.52 -43.47 11.48
N GLU A 208 0.06 -44.30 12.36
CA GLU A 208 0.73 -43.85 13.58
C GLU A 208 1.86 -42.88 13.27
N THR A 209 2.68 -43.17 12.26
CA THR A 209 3.79 -42.32 11.82
C THR A 209 3.29 -40.96 11.34
N ASN A 210 2.26 -40.93 10.49
CA ASN A 210 1.70 -39.68 9.97
C ASN A 210 0.97 -38.88 11.05
N LYS A 211 0.26 -39.56 11.96
CA LYS A 211 -0.41 -38.93 13.09
C LYS A 211 0.61 -38.28 14.03
N GLU A 212 1.73 -38.94 14.33
CA GLU A 212 2.78 -38.38 15.17
C GLU A 212 3.37 -37.08 14.58
N ILE A 213 3.56 -37.02 13.25
CA ILE A 213 4.02 -35.80 12.56
C ILE A 213 2.99 -34.66 12.72
N LEU A 214 1.70 -34.95 12.55
CA LEU A 214 0.64 -33.96 12.69
C LEU A 214 0.46 -33.51 14.16
N ASP A 215 0.57 -34.43 15.12
CA ASP A 215 0.49 -34.12 16.56
C ASP A 215 1.67 -33.22 16.99
N LYS A 216 2.89 -33.47 16.49
CA LYS A 216 4.04 -32.56 16.71
C LYS A 216 3.78 -31.16 16.16
N LYS A 217 3.30 -31.06 14.90
CA LYS A 217 2.92 -29.77 14.31
C LYS A 217 1.82 -29.07 15.10
N LYS A 218 0.84 -29.82 15.60
CA LYS A 218 -0.23 -29.30 16.45
C LYS A 218 0.34 -28.72 17.75
N GLN A 219 1.22 -29.43 18.43
CA GLN A 219 1.86 -28.97 19.66
C GLN A 219 2.70 -27.70 19.44
N GLU A 220 3.50 -27.65 18.37
CA GLU A 220 4.27 -26.46 18.00
C GLU A 220 3.36 -25.25 17.73
N ASN A 221 2.27 -25.47 17.00
CA ASN A 221 1.29 -24.42 16.71
C ASN A 221 0.58 -23.95 17.99
N ASP A 222 0.11 -24.87 18.84
CA ASP A 222 -0.52 -24.55 20.12
C ASP A 222 0.42 -23.76 21.04
N HIS A 223 1.73 -24.06 21.05
CA HIS A 223 2.73 -23.30 21.79
C HIS A 223 2.85 -21.86 21.28
N LYS A 224 2.93 -21.66 19.95
CA LYS A 224 2.98 -20.33 19.33
C LYS A 224 1.70 -19.53 19.61
N LEU A 225 0.55 -20.19 19.50
CA LEU A 225 -0.75 -19.59 19.78
C LEU A 225 -0.85 -19.14 21.23
N ASN A 226 -0.43 -19.99 22.17
CA ASN A 226 -0.42 -19.68 23.59
C ASN A 226 0.53 -18.53 23.94
N TYR A 227 1.70 -18.44 23.28
CA TYR A 227 2.60 -17.30 23.42
C TYR A 227 1.94 -15.99 22.94
N LEU A 228 1.35 -15.98 21.74
CA LEU A 228 0.66 -14.80 21.21
C LEU A 228 -0.49 -14.37 22.11
N ILE A 229 -1.35 -15.29 22.52
CA ILE A 229 -2.52 -14.96 23.35
C ILE A 229 -2.06 -14.47 24.73
N LYS A 230 -1.22 -15.21 25.44
CA LYS A 230 -0.88 -14.90 26.83
C LYS A 230 0.17 -13.79 26.97
N GLU A 231 1.27 -13.89 26.24
CA GLU A 231 2.38 -12.95 26.42
C GLU A 231 2.14 -11.65 25.63
N VAL A 232 1.58 -11.71 24.41
CA VAL A 232 1.39 -10.53 23.56
C VAL A 232 0.02 -9.86 23.80
N PHE A 233 -1.09 -10.58 23.69
CA PHE A 233 -2.41 -9.97 23.81
C PHE A 233 -2.83 -9.72 25.26
N GLU A 234 -2.69 -10.70 26.17
CA GLU A 234 -3.13 -10.58 27.57
C GLU A 234 -2.14 -9.74 28.40
N LYS A 235 -0.87 -10.16 28.47
CA LYS A 235 0.12 -9.56 29.38
C LYS A 235 0.65 -8.21 28.90
N GLN A 236 0.99 -8.09 27.62
CA GLN A 236 1.44 -6.80 27.08
C GLN A 236 0.28 -5.84 26.78
N ASN A 237 -0.97 -6.33 26.82
CA ASN A 237 -2.20 -5.59 26.59
C ASN A 237 -2.12 -4.70 25.35
N LEU A 238 -1.65 -5.28 24.25
CA LEU A 238 -1.27 -4.57 23.03
C LEU A 238 -2.43 -3.76 22.44
N LYS A 239 -3.65 -4.30 22.52
CA LYS A 239 -4.87 -3.62 22.08
C LYS A 239 -5.12 -2.35 22.88
N ALA A 240 -5.05 -2.41 24.21
CA ALA A 240 -5.24 -1.23 25.05
C ALA A 240 -4.15 -0.19 24.82
N LYS A 241 -2.89 -0.61 24.60
CA LYS A 241 -1.79 0.33 24.27
C LYS A 241 -2.02 1.05 22.94
N SER A 242 -2.48 0.34 21.91
CA SER A 242 -2.82 0.95 20.62
C SER A 242 -4.00 1.92 20.75
N GLU A 243 -5.05 1.55 21.49
CA GLU A 243 -6.20 2.43 21.76
C GLU A 243 -5.82 3.66 22.60
N GLN A 244 -4.99 3.47 23.62
CA GLN A 244 -4.47 4.55 24.46
C GLN A 244 -3.63 5.53 23.65
N ALA A 245 -2.70 5.05 22.81
CA ALA A 245 -1.87 5.91 21.96
C ALA A 245 -2.72 6.72 20.97
N LYS A 246 -3.78 6.13 20.39
CA LYS A 246 -4.73 6.85 19.53
C LYS A 246 -5.45 7.95 20.29
N LYS A 247 -5.93 7.65 21.50
CA LYS A 247 -6.65 8.61 22.33
C LYS A 247 -5.74 9.77 22.76
N GLU A 248 -4.54 9.46 23.23
CA GLU A 248 -3.54 10.47 23.61
C GLU A 248 -3.21 11.40 22.42
N LEU A 249 -3.02 10.84 21.23
CA LEU A 249 -2.78 11.63 20.02
C LEU A 249 -3.97 12.54 19.67
N GLU A 250 -5.19 12.06 19.83
CA GLU A 250 -6.40 12.86 19.58
C GLU A 250 -6.54 13.99 20.61
N ASP A 251 -6.39 13.67 21.91
CA ASP A 251 -6.44 14.64 23.00
C ASP A 251 -5.38 15.75 22.81
N LEU A 252 -4.16 15.40 22.38
CA LEU A 252 -3.11 16.37 22.07
C LEU A 252 -3.45 17.27 20.89
N LYS A 253 -4.06 16.73 19.82
CA LYS A 253 -4.49 17.52 18.66
C LYS A 253 -5.58 18.52 19.02
N ASP A 254 -6.52 18.12 19.87
CA ASP A 254 -7.56 19.01 20.40
C ASP A 254 -6.93 20.13 21.24
N TRP A 255 -5.95 19.83 22.09
CA TRP A 255 -5.22 20.85 22.84
C TRP A 255 -4.41 21.80 21.96
N LEU A 256 -3.77 21.28 20.90
CA LEU A 256 -3.06 22.11 19.93
C LEU A 256 -4.02 23.08 19.23
N LYS A 257 -5.23 22.64 18.91
CA LYS A 257 -6.25 23.51 18.34
C LYS A 257 -6.65 24.63 19.30
N GLU A 258 -6.98 24.30 20.55
CA GLU A 258 -7.32 25.31 21.57
C GLU A 258 -6.14 26.29 21.81
N ALA A 259 -4.90 25.79 21.82
CA ALA A 259 -3.71 26.61 21.99
C ALA A 259 -3.49 27.58 20.82
N ASN A 260 -3.72 27.12 19.58
CA ASN A 260 -3.64 27.97 18.39
C ASN A 260 -4.74 29.05 18.36
N GLU A 261 -5.95 28.74 18.83
CA GLU A 261 -7.03 29.73 18.99
C GLU A 261 -6.62 30.85 19.96
N LEU A 262 -5.98 30.49 21.09
CA LEU A 262 -5.43 31.47 22.04
C LEU A 262 -4.30 32.31 21.41
N VAL A 263 -3.36 31.69 20.69
CA VAL A 263 -2.31 32.45 19.99
C VAL A 263 -2.92 33.47 19.02
N ASN A 264 -3.94 33.07 18.25
CA ASN A 264 -4.61 33.97 17.31
C ASN A 264 -5.33 35.13 18.01
N GLU A 265 -6.04 34.86 19.12
CA GLU A 265 -6.69 35.89 19.92
C GLU A 265 -5.69 36.97 20.37
N TYR A 266 -4.53 36.54 20.86
CA TYR A 266 -3.51 37.45 21.35
C TYR A 266 -2.71 38.15 20.25
N ILE A 267 -2.56 37.54 19.06
CA ILE A 267 -2.03 38.21 17.87
C ILE A 267 -2.93 39.38 17.45
N VAL A 268 -4.25 39.20 17.48
CA VAL A 268 -5.21 40.26 17.14
C VAL A 268 -5.08 41.43 18.13
N LYS A 269 -5.02 41.14 19.44
CA LYS A 269 -4.78 42.17 20.48
C LYS A 269 -3.46 42.91 20.28
N GLU A 270 -2.37 42.19 20.02
CA GLU A 270 -1.06 42.81 19.77
C GLU A 270 -1.08 43.74 18.55
N LYS A 271 -1.82 43.34 17.50
CA LYS A 271 -2.01 44.17 16.31
C LYS A 271 -2.79 45.45 16.63
N GLU A 272 -3.90 45.36 17.37
CA GLU A 272 -4.69 46.53 17.80
C GLU A 272 -3.82 47.55 18.57
N TYR A 273 -2.97 47.07 19.48
CA TYR A 273 -2.04 47.94 20.21
C TYR A 273 -1.01 48.59 19.28
N THR A 274 -0.50 47.84 18.32
CA THR A 274 0.49 48.32 17.34
C THR A 274 -0.11 49.38 16.41
N ASP A 275 -1.37 49.21 16.00
CA ASP A 275 -2.10 50.16 15.16
C ASP A 275 -2.31 51.49 15.90
N GLN A 276 -2.69 51.45 17.19
CA GLN A 276 -2.81 52.67 18.02
C GLN A 276 -1.49 53.41 18.19
N VAL A 277 -0.39 52.69 18.45
CA VAL A 277 0.96 53.28 18.55
C VAL A 277 1.38 53.92 17.23
N THR A 278 1.05 53.28 16.11
CA THR A 278 1.35 53.81 14.76
C THR A 278 0.58 55.10 14.51
N LYS A 279 -0.72 55.12 14.81
CA LYS A 279 -1.57 56.32 14.71
C LYS A 279 -1.05 57.48 15.56
N ALA A 280 -0.60 57.20 16.80
CA ALA A 280 -0.01 58.23 17.67
C ALA A 280 1.26 58.86 17.07
N LYS A 281 2.13 58.03 16.45
CA LYS A 281 3.36 58.51 15.77
C LYS A 281 3.05 59.33 14.52
N GLU A 282 2.05 58.94 13.74
CA GLU A 282 1.60 59.71 12.57
C GLU A 282 1.06 61.08 13.00
N LEU A 283 0.23 61.13 14.05
CA LEU A 283 -0.25 62.39 14.62
C LEU A 283 0.89 63.28 15.11
N ASP A 284 1.89 62.72 15.79
CA ASP A 284 3.07 63.47 16.27
C ASP A 284 3.86 64.10 15.11
N THR A 285 4.02 63.35 14.01
CA THR A 285 4.65 63.84 12.78
C THR A 285 3.85 64.98 12.16
N ASN A 286 2.53 64.83 12.06
CA ASN A 286 1.65 65.85 11.49
C ASN A 286 1.58 67.12 12.36
N ILE A 287 1.52 66.96 13.69
CA ILE A 287 1.58 68.06 14.66
C ILE A 287 2.87 68.87 14.45
N THR A 288 4.03 68.20 14.41
CA THR A 288 5.34 68.87 14.22
C THR A 288 5.38 69.64 12.89
N LYS A 289 4.85 69.05 11.82
CA LYS A 289 4.77 69.70 10.51
C LYS A 289 3.87 70.94 10.55
N THR A 290 2.65 70.83 11.10
CA THR A 290 1.70 71.94 11.20
C THR A 290 2.21 73.05 12.13
N GLU A 291 2.93 72.72 13.20
CA GLU A 291 3.59 73.72 14.06
C GLU A 291 4.65 74.53 13.30
N SER A 292 5.45 73.86 12.46
CA SER A 292 6.42 74.52 11.58
C SER A 292 5.75 75.43 10.54
N GLU A 293 4.65 74.98 9.94
CA GLU A 293 3.84 75.77 9.01
C GLU A 293 3.23 77.00 9.69
N ILE A 294 2.67 76.85 10.89
CA ILE A 294 2.14 77.96 11.69
C ILE A 294 3.24 78.97 12.02
N GLN A 295 4.42 78.52 12.45
CA GLN A 295 5.56 79.40 12.73
C GLN A 295 6.00 80.21 11.50
N THR A 296 6.04 79.55 10.34
CA THR A 296 6.34 80.21 9.06
C THR A 296 5.29 81.25 8.70
N ASN A 297 4.00 80.90 8.83
CA ASN A 297 2.90 81.80 8.52
C ASN A 297 2.80 82.98 9.49
N LYS A 298 3.14 82.80 10.78
CA LYS A 298 3.23 83.91 11.76
C LYS A 298 4.29 84.93 11.35
N LYS A 299 5.49 84.48 10.98
CA LYS A 299 6.57 85.36 10.50
C LYS A 299 6.18 86.12 9.23
N LEU A 300 5.46 85.47 8.31
CA LEU A 300 4.93 86.13 7.12
C LEU A 300 3.84 87.15 7.48
N ALA A 301 2.93 86.81 8.40
CA ALA A 301 1.87 87.73 8.81
C ALA A 301 2.43 88.98 9.53
N GLU A 302 3.49 88.83 10.33
CA GLU A 302 4.19 89.94 10.99
C GLU A 302 4.88 90.89 10.00
N SER A 303 5.22 90.43 8.79
CA SER A 303 5.84 91.29 7.77
C SER A 303 4.84 92.18 7.03
N ILE A 304 3.53 91.97 7.15
CA ILE A 304 2.48 92.74 6.45
C ILE A 304 2.64 94.24 6.71
N GLU A 305 2.77 94.64 7.98
CA GLU A 305 2.87 96.06 8.35
C GLU A 305 4.13 96.70 7.74
N LYS A 306 5.26 95.99 7.80
CA LYS A 306 6.52 96.44 7.19
C LYS A 306 6.42 96.52 5.67
N ILE A 307 5.82 95.53 5.00
CA ILE A 307 5.63 95.55 3.53
C ILE A 307 4.73 96.72 3.14
N THR A 308 3.67 96.97 3.91
CA THR A 308 2.75 98.10 3.70
C THR A 308 3.48 99.45 3.85
N GLU A 309 4.32 99.58 4.87
CA GLU A 309 5.20 100.76 5.02
C GLU A 309 6.20 100.89 3.86
N ASP A 310 6.80 99.80 3.41
CA ASP A 310 7.78 99.80 2.32
C ASP A 310 7.12 100.19 0.99
N ILE A 311 5.88 99.73 0.73
CA ILE A 311 5.07 100.20 -0.41
C ILE A 311 4.89 101.72 -0.33
N LYS A 312 4.47 102.23 0.83
CA LYS A 312 4.26 103.67 1.02
C LYS A 312 5.56 104.48 0.85
N LYS A 313 6.68 104.01 1.41
CA LYS A 313 8.00 104.65 1.27
C LYS A 313 8.44 104.68 -0.19
N VAL A 314 8.25 103.59 -0.92
CA VAL A 314 8.52 103.50 -2.37
C VAL A 314 7.65 104.49 -3.14
N GLU A 315 6.34 104.55 -2.84
CA GLU A 315 5.43 105.52 -3.45
C GLU A 315 5.88 106.95 -3.21
N ASP A 316 6.16 107.32 -1.96
CA ASP A 316 6.59 108.66 -1.56
C ASP A 316 7.93 109.04 -2.22
N GLN A 317 8.91 108.13 -2.24
CA GLN A 317 10.22 108.37 -2.84
C GLN A 317 10.13 108.62 -4.35
N TYR A 318 9.49 107.72 -5.09
CA TYR A 318 9.37 107.88 -6.54
C TYR A 318 8.49 109.07 -6.92
N ASN A 319 7.42 109.35 -6.17
CA ASN A 319 6.59 110.54 -6.40
C ASN A 319 7.40 111.83 -6.20
N LYS A 320 8.27 111.88 -5.19
CA LYS A 320 9.16 113.01 -4.95
C LYS A 320 10.16 113.20 -6.08
N GLU A 321 10.84 112.13 -6.51
CA GLU A 321 11.81 112.19 -7.62
C GLU A 321 11.14 112.62 -8.93
N ILE A 322 9.94 112.12 -9.22
CA ILE A 322 9.14 112.53 -10.39
C ILE A 322 8.75 114.01 -10.28
N ALA A 323 8.31 114.48 -9.10
CA ALA A 323 7.95 115.89 -8.91
C ALA A 323 9.14 116.84 -9.08
N GLU A 324 10.35 116.43 -8.66
CA GLU A 324 11.59 117.19 -8.91
C GLU A 324 11.89 117.29 -10.41
N LYS A 325 11.72 116.20 -11.17
CA LYS A 325 11.86 116.21 -12.64
C LYS A 325 10.84 117.12 -13.31
N GLN A 326 9.59 117.09 -12.85
CA GLN A 326 8.55 118.01 -13.32
C GLN A 326 8.88 119.47 -13.00
N ASN A 327 9.55 119.75 -11.89
CA ASN A 327 10.00 121.11 -11.56
C ASN A 327 11.10 121.59 -12.51
N TRP A 328 12.07 120.74 -12.85
CA TRP A 328 13.08 121.07 -13.87
C TRP A 328 12.46 121.34 -15.24
N ILE A 329 11.41 120.59 -15.63
CA ILE A 329 10.68 120.89 -16.87
C ILE A 329 10.05 122.28 -16.81
N LYS A 330 9.47 122.68 -15.66
CA LYS A 330 8.91 124.04 -15.49
C LYS A 330 9.98 125.12 -15.58
N GLU A 331 11.13 124.91 -14.95
CA GLU A 331 12.28 125.83 -15.04
C GLU A 331 12.74 125.99 -16.49
N LEU A 332 12.85 124.88 -17.24
CA LEU A 332 13.15 124.92 -18.68
C LEU A 332 12.06 125.64 -19.50
N ASP A 333 10.78 125.49 -19.14
CA ASP A 333 9.66 126.17 -19.80
C ASP A 333 9.66 127.69 -19.54
N ASP A 334 10.00 128.12 -18.32
CA ASP A 334 10.16 129.52 -17.94
C ASP A 334 11.40 130.14 -18.61
N ASP A 335 12.52 129.41 -18.65
CA ASP A 335 13.73 129.81 -19.37
C ASP A 335 13.45 129.95 -20.87
N ASP A 336 12.80 128.97 -21.51
CA ASP A 336 12.39 129.04 -22.91
C ASP A 336 11.49 130.25 -23.18
N LYS A 337 10.62 130.61 -22.24
CA LYS A 337 9.73 131.77 -22.36
C LYS A 337 10.53 133.08 -22.35
N GLU A 338 11.53 133.21 -21.48
CA GLU A 338 12.41 134.38 -21.43
C GLU A 338 13.35 134.44 -22.66
N LEU A 339 13.91 133.30 -23.08
CA LEU A 339 14.72 133.19 -24.29
C LEU A 339 13.93 133.59 -25.55
N LYS A 340 12.68 133.13 -25.68
CA LYS A 340 11.77 133.51 -26.78
C LYS A 340 11.44 135.00 -26.75
N LYS A 341 11.18 135.57 -25.57
CA LYS A 341 10.94 137.01 -25.41
C LYS A 341 12.15 137.83 -25.83
N ARG A 342 13.36 137.46 -25.39
CA ARG A 342 14.61 138.12 -25.79
C ARG A 342 14.88 137.97 -27.29
N LYS A 343 14.58 136.81 -27.87
CA LYS A 343 14.61 136.59 -29.33
C LYS A 343 13.64 137.51 -30.08
N GLU A 344 12.42 137.69 -29.58
CA GLU A 344 11.39 138.55 -30.17
C GLU A 344 11.75 140.05 -30.08
N GLU A 345 12.27 140.50 -28.94
CA GLU A 345 12.84 141.85 -28.73
C GLU A 345 13.98 142.12 -29.71
N LEU A 346 14.91 141.17 -29.84
CA LEU A 346 15.98 141.27 -30.82
C LEU A 346 15.38 141.39 -32.23
N THR A 347 14.44 140.53 -32.62
CA THR A 347 13.86 140.46 -33.98
C THR A 347 13.06 141.70 -34.39
N THR A 348 12.44 142.43 -33.45
CA THR A 348 11.56 143.59 -33.70
C THR A 348 12.25 144.95 -33.65
N SER A 349 13.44 145.04 -33.03
CA SER A 349 14.29 146.24 -33.11
C SER A 349 14.84 146.44 -34.52
N TYR A 350 14.36 147.47 -35.24
CA TYR A 350 14.86 147.90 -36.54
C TYR A 350 15.97 148.94 -36.34
N ASP A 351 17.23 148.53 -36.50
CA ASP A 351 18.36 149.46 -36.58
C ASP A 351 19.23 149.12 -37.81
N GLU A 352 19.51 150.14 -38.60
CA GLU A 352 19.96 150.08 -40.01
C GLU A 352 21.47 149.76 -40.15
N PHE A 353 22.13 149.46 -39.03
CA PHE A 353 23.52 149.07 -38.94
C PHE A 353 23.63 147.79 -38.10
N ASP A 354 24.26 146.76 -38.67
CA ASP A 354 24.72 145.56 -37.98
C ASP A 354 25.86 145.96 -37.01
N SER A 355 25.45 146.62 -35.92
CA SER A 355 26.29 147.48 -35.10
C SER A 355 27.08 146.70 -34.07
N PHE A 356 28.38 146.67 -34.30
CA PHE A 356 29.45 146.21 -33.43
C PHE A 356 29.46 146.98 -32.09
N ILE A 357 29.02 146.36 -31.00
CA ILE A 357 29.08 146.93 -29.63
C ILE A 357 30.42 146.53 -29.00
N TYR A 358 31.24 147.50 -28.58
CA TYR A 358 32.51 147.26 -27.87
C TYR A 358 32.44 147.77 -26.44
N ASN A 359 32.08 146.90 -25.49
CA ASN A 359 32.54 147.00 -24.09
C ASN A 359 32.29 145.71 -23.29
N GLY A 360 33.27 144.82 -23.29
CA GLY A 360 33.81 144.26 -22.03
C GLY A 360 32.99 143.29 -21.19
N ARG A 361 31.94 142.60 -21.69
CA ARG A 361 31.39 141.36 -21.09
C ARG A 361 30.52 140.58 -22.10
N LEU A 362 31.01 139.41 -22.54
CA LEU A 362 30.32 138.26 -23.19
C LEU A 362 29.34 138.44 -24.37
N GLU A 363 29.15 139.65 -24.91
CA GLU A 363 28.23 139.91 -26.03
C GLU A 363 28.93 140.56 -27.25
N ASN A 364 29.94 139.87 -27.83
CA ASN A 364 30.55 140.23 -29.12
C ASN A 364 30.14 139.21 -30.19
N ALA A 365 28.87 139.21 -30.56
CA ALA A 365 28.32 138.37 -31.62
C ALA A 365 27.35 139.21 -32.46
N PHE A 366 27.29 138.99 -33.77
CA PHE A 366 26.30 139.68 -34.61
C PHE A 366 24.89 139.32 -34.15
N ARG A 367 23.90 140.19 -34.38
CA ARG A 367 22.51 139.94 -33.96
C ARG A 367 21.98 138.58 -34.43
N HIS A 368 22.36 138.14 -35.63
CA HIS A 368 22.01 136.82 -36.16
C HIS A 368 22.71 135.66 -35.44
N GLU A 369 23.94 135.84 -34.94
CA GLU A 369 24.67 134.86 -34.11
C GLU A 369 24.04 134.76 -32.70
N ILE A 370 23.59 135.88 -32.12
CA ILE A 370 22.84 135.88 -30.86
C ILE A 370 21.50 135.15 -31.05
N ILE A 371 20.76 135.43 -32.12
CA ILE A 371 19.51 134.71 -32.42
C ILE A 371 19.78 133.20 -32.64
N SER A 372 20.86 132.83 -33.35
CA SER A 372 21.24 131.44 -33.57
C SER A 372 21.62 130.71 -32.27
N SER A 373 22.36 131.38 -31.38
CA SER A 373 22.69 130.81 -30.06
C SER A 373 21.45 130.66 -29.18
N LEU A 374 20.51 131.61 -29.21
CA LEU A 374 19.21 131.47 -28.54
C LEU A 374 18.39 130.28 -29.10
N ASP A 375 18.41 130.07 -30.42
CA ASP A 375 17.79 128.89 -31.04
C ASP A 375 18.46 127.58 -30.63
N GLU A 376 19.79 127.58 -30.51
CA GLU A 376 20.56 126.44 -30.01
C GLU A 376 20.26 126.15 -28.53
N PHE A 377 20.12 127.19 -27.67
CA PHE A 377 19.70 127.03 -26.28
C PHE A 377 18.28 126.46 -26.18
N ILE A 378 17.31 126.99 -26.93
CA ILE A 378 15.93 126.45 -26.96
C ILE A 378 15.93 125.00 -27.47
N LYS A 379 16.74 124.68 -28.48
CA LYS A 379 16.88 123.31 -28.98
C LYS A 379 17.46 122.38 -27.91
N ASN A 380 18.52 122.80 -27.22
CA ASN A 380 19.13 122.03 -26.14
C ASN A 380 18.16 121.85 -24.95
N ASN A 381 17.35 122.86 -24.63
CA ASN A 381 16.28 122.76 -23.63
C ASN A 381 15.21 121.75 -24.07
N ASN A 382 14.83 121.72 -25.35
CA ASN A 382 13.92 120.70 -25.89
C ASN A 382 14.49 119.28 -25.78
N GLU A 383 15.77 119.08 -26.16
CA GLU A 383 16.45 117.79 -26.04
C GLU A 383 16.54 117.34 -24.57
N THR A 384 16.92 118.25 -23.67
CA THR A 384 16.96 118.02 -22.21
C THR A 384 15.56 117.67 -21.66
N ARG A 385 14.50 118.35 -22.13
CA ARG A 385 13.11 118.05 -21.74
C ARG A 385 12.69 116.64 -22.16
N ASP A 386 13.06 116.21 -23.35
CA ASP A 386 12.77 114.86 -23.83
C ASP A 386 13.55 113.77 -23.07
N GLU A 387 14.79 114.05 -22.67
CA GLU A 387 15.55 113.19 -21.76
C GLU A 387 14.90 113.09 -20.37
N ILE A 388 14.49 114.22 -19.78
CA ILE A 388 13.80 114.25 -18.49
C ILE A 388 12.48 113.46 -18.57
N ARG A 389 11.70 113.61 -19.66
CA ARG A 389 10.47 112.82 -19.87
C ARG A 389 10.73 111.32 -19.99
N LYS A 390 11.83 110.89 -20.63
CA LYS A 390 12.23 109.48 -20.67
C LYS A 390 12.56 108.97 -19.26
N ILE A 391 13.31 109.75 -18.49
CA ILE A 391 13.63 109.43 -17.09
C ILE A 391 12.35 109.30 -16.25
N GLU A 392 11.39 110.22 -16.39
CA GLU A 392 10.09 110.12 -15.71
C GLU A 392 9.33 108.84 -16.08
N ALA A 393 9.34 108.44 -17.35
CA ALA A 393 8.71 107.19 -17.80
C ALA A 393 9.39 105.95 -17.19
N ASP A 394 10.73 105.94 -17.15
CA ASP A 394 11.50 104.85 -16.55
C ASP A 394 11.30 104.77 -15.02
N LEU A 395 11.27 105.92 -14.33
CA LEU A 395 10.96 105.99 -12.89
C LEU A 395 9.56 105.46 -12.59
N ASN A 396 8.55 105.83 -13.40
CA ASN A 396 7.20 105.29 -13.26
C ASN A 396 7.14 103.77 -13.47
N LYS A 397 7.87 103.25 -14.46
CA LYS A 397 7.96 101.81 -14.72
C LYS A 397 8.65 101.06 -13.57
N LEU A 398 9.72 101.63 -13.02
CA LEU A 398 10.46 101.05 -11.90
C LEU A 398 9.63 101.07 -10.61
N LYS A 399 8.91 102.17 -10.35
CA LYS A 399 7.93 102.29 -9.27
C LYS A 399 6.88 101.18 -9.37
N GLN A 400 6.23 101.05 -10.53
CA GLN A 400 5.18 100.06 -10.76
C GLN A 400 5.70 98.64 -10.54
N SER A 401 6.85 98.28 -11.12
CA SER A 401 7.44 96.95 -10.96
C SER A 401 7.82 96.63 -9.50
N THR A 402 8.30 97.62 -8.76
CA THR A 402 8.67 97.47 -7.34
C THR A 402 7.43 97.28 -6.48
N ILE A 403 6.40 98.11 -6.68
CA ILE A 403 5.11 98.00 -5.98
C ILE A 403 4.44 96.66 -6.29
N GLU A 404 4.46 96.18 -7.54
CA GLU A 404 3.89 94.88 -7.91
C GLU A 404 4.56 93.71 -7.17
N LYS A 405 5.89 93.72 -7.03
CA LYS A 405 6.62 92.71 -6.25
C LYS A 405 6.21 92.74 -4.77
N LEU A 406 6.22 93.92 -4.17
CA LEU A 406 5.82 94.11 -2.76
C LEU A 406 4.35 93.72 -2.54
N THR A 407 3.46 94.06 -3.46
CA THR A 407 2.03 93.69 -3.41
C THR A 407 1.87 92.17 -3.51
N LYS A 408 2.63 91.49 -4.36
CA LYS A 408 2.62 90.02 -4.45
C LYS A 408 3.07 89.37 -3.14
N ASP A 409 4.09 89.92 -2.50
CA ASP A 409 4.56 89.42 -1.20
C ASP A 409 3.57 89.75 -0.08
N ASN A 410 2.92 90.92 -0.11
CA ASN A 410 1.82 91.26 0.79
C ASN A 410 0.65 90.27 0.66
N ASN A 411 0.23 89.95 -0.57
CA ASN A 411 -0.85 88.99 -0.81
C ASN A 411 -0.50 87.59 -0.29
N LYS A 412 0.75 87.15 -0.40
CA LYS A 412 1.21 85.88 0.21
C LYS A 412 1.14 85.95 1.73
N ALA A 413 1.57 87.06 2.32
CA ALA A 413 1.54 87.29 3.76
C ALA A 413 0.11 87.34 4.31
N GLU A 414 -0.81 88.01 3.61
CA GLU A 414 -2.23 88.04 3.95
C GLU A 414 -2.88 86.66 3.83
N LYS A 415 -2.55 85.90 2.78
CA LYS A 415 -3.00 84.51 2.68
C LYS A 415 -2.51 83.68 3.86
N ALA A 416 -1.23 83.79 4.21
CA ALA A 416 -0.66 83.11 5.38
C ALA A 416 -1.37 83.51 6.69
N ARG A 417 -1.75 84.79 6.84
CA ARG A 417 -2.55 85.29 7.98
C ARG A 417 -3.96 84.70 8.01
N ASN A 418 -4.60 84.56 6.85
CA ASN A 418 -5.96 84.04 6.75
C ASN A 418 -6.02 82.51 6.93
N ASP A 419 -4.96 81.79 6.56
CA ASP A 419 -4.85 80.33 6.75
C ASP A 419 -4.54 79.96 8.23
N LEU A 420 -3.97 80.90 8.99
CA LEU A 420 -3.49 80.72 10.37
C LEU A 420 -4.57 80.18 11.34
N PRO A 421 -5.80 80.73 11.41
CA PRO A 421 -6.84 80.22 12.31
C PRO A 421 -7.26 78.78 11.98
N SER A 422 -7.28 78.42 10.69
CA SER A 422 -7.61 77.07 10.24
C SER A 422 -6.52 76.07 10.65
N LEU A 423 -5.25 76.44 10.46
CA LEU A 423 -4.10 75.63 10.89
C LEU A 423 -4.05 75.46 12.42
N GLU A 424 -4.25 76.54 13.18
CA GLU A 424 -4.30 76.49 14.65
C GLU A 424 -5.47 75.63 15.15
N SER A 425 -6.64 75.72 14.52
CA SER A 425 -7.77 74.85 14.83
C SER A 425 -7.46 73.37 14.52
N SER A 426 -6.80 73.08 13.39
CA SER A 426 -6.41 71.72 13.01
C SER A 426 -5.39 71.15 13.98
N LEU A 427 -4.38 71.95 14.35
CA LEU A 427 -3.36 71.60 15.33
C LEU A 427 -3.97 71.23 16.68
N ASN A 428 -4.91 72.03 17.19
CA ASN A 428 -5.57 71.76 18.46
C ASN A 428 -6.38 70.46 18.43
N LYS A 429 -7.07 70.16 17.32
CA LYS A 429 -7.77 68.87 17.15
C LYS A 429 -6.80 67.70 17.16
N MET A 430 -5.71 67.77 16.39
CA MET A 430 -4.69 66.70 16.36
C MET A 430 -4.03 66.50 17.72
N LYS A 431 -3.70 67.59 18.45
CA LYS A 431 -3.15 67.51 19.80
C LYS A 431 -4.12 66.83 20.78
N THR A 432 -5.41 67.19 20.72
CA THR A 432 -6.43 66.59 21.57
C THR A 432 -6.58 65.10 21.28
N GLU A 433 -6.69 64.72 20.01
CA GLU A 433 -6.78 63.31 19.59
C GLU A 433 -5.54 62.50 20.01
N LYS A 434 -4.34 63.07 19.84
CA LYS A 434 -3.10 62.43 20.30
C LYS A 434 -3.09 62.25 21.81
N GLU A 435 -3.50 63.26 22.57
CA GLU A 435 -3.52 63.20 24.03
C GLU A 435 -4.51 62.15 24.55
N GLU A 436 -5.66 61.98 23.89
CA GLU A 436 -6.61 60.89 24.17
C GLU A 436 -6.00 59.51 23.91
N ILE A 437 -5.32 59.34 22.77
CA ILE A 437 -4.62 58.08 22.43
C ILE A 437 -3.50 57.81 23.44
N ASP A 438 -2.67 58.80 23.77
CA ASP A 438 -1.56 58.65 24.72
C ASP A 438 -2.08 58.27 26.12
N LYS A 439 -3.17 58.89 26.59
CA LYS A 439 -3.83 58.53 27.86
C LYS A 439 -4.34 57.09 27.83
N HIS A 440 -4.98 56.68 26.74
CA HIS A 440 -5.48 55.31 26.60
C HIS A 440 -4.32 54.29 26.59
N LEU A 441 -3.28 54.54 25.80
CA LEU A 441 -2.07 53.70 25.74
C LEU A 441 -1.40 53.57 27.11
N HIS A 442 -1.27 54.67 27.86
CA HIS A 442 -0.71 54.63 29.21
C HIS A 442 -1.57 53.78 30.15
N LEU A 443 -2.90 53.87 30.07
CA LEU A 443 -3.81 53.11 30.92
C LEU A 443 -3.78 51.61 30.62
N ILE A 444 -3.59 51.23 29.35
CA ILE A 444 -3.55 49.82 28.94
C ILE A 444 -2.14 49.21 28.94
N ASN A 445 -1.08 49.99 29.15
CA ASN A 445 0.32 49.53 29.01
C ASN A 445 0.65 48.26 29.82
N ASP A 446 0.13 48.16 31.05
CA ASP A 446 0.30 46.97 31.89
C ASP A 446 -0.39 45.75 31.29
N GLN A 447 -1.56 45.93 30.70
CA GLN A 447 -2.29 44.87 30.01
C GLN A 447 -1.59 44.45 28.72
N VAL A 448 -1.11 45.41 27.92
CA VAL A 448 -0.30 45.16 26.72
C VAL A 448 0.93 44.31 27.06
N SER A 449 1.61 44.65 28.15
CA SER A 449 2.79 43.92 28.61
C SER A 449 2.46 42.48 29.03
N LYS A 450 1.34 42.29 29.74
CA LYS A 450 0.82 40.96 30.10
C LYS A 450 0.44 40.15 28.85
N ASP A 451 -0.26 40.76 27.91
CA ASP A 451 -0.75 40.09 26.71
C ASP A 451 0.40 39.66 25.80
N LYS A 452 1.45 40.48 25.65
CA LYS A 452 2.69 40.08 24.95
C LYS A 452 3.40 38.90 25.62
N LYS A 453 3.43 38.90 26.96
CA LYS A 453 3.99 37.78 27.73
C LYS A 453 3.18 36.50 27.49
N TYR A 454 1.86 36.57 27.60
CA TYR A 454 0.97 35.44 27.33
C TYR A 454 1.09 34.94 25.90
N LEU A 455 1.16 35.83 24.90
CA LEU A 455 1.37 35.44 23.51
C LEU A 455 2.67 34.64 23.33
N THR A 456 3.75 35.08 24.00
CA THR A 456 5.04 34.38 23.95
C THR A 456 4.95 33.00 24.62
N GLU A 457 4.30 32.91 25.77
CA GLU A 457 4.07 31.64 26.48
C GLU A 457 3.19 30.68 25.66
N TYR A 458 2.10 31.15 25.07
CA TYR A 458 1.22 30.32 24.24
C TYR A 458 1.90 29.84 22.95
N LYS A 459 2.68 30.70 22.27
CA LYS A 459 3.49 30.28 21.11
C LYS A 459 4.49 29.18 21.49
N LYS A 460 5.13 29.29 22.66
CA LYS A 460 6.01 28.25 23.17
C LYS A 460 5.26 26.95 23.44
N ASN A 461 4.08 27.03 24.07
CA ASN A 461 3.26 25.85 24.36
C ASN A 461 2.76 25.17 23.08
N VAL A 462 2.41 25.93 22.04
CA VAL A 462 2.08 25.38 20.71
C VAL A 462 3.26 24.59 20.17
N GLY A 463 4.49 25.14 20.20
CA GLY A 463 5.67 24.41 19.74
C GLY A 463 5.94 23.12 20.52
N LEU A 464 5.76 23.14 21.85
CA LEU A 464 5.89 21.92 22.68
C LEU A 464 4.81 20.88 22.35
N LEU A 465 3.57 21.31 22.15
CA LEU A 465 2.47 20.41 21.74
C LEU A 465 2.72 19.80 20.35
N GLU A 466 3.26 20.57 19.41
CA GLU A 466 3.63 20.06 18.08
C GLU A 466 4.71 18.97 18.18
N GLU A 467 5.73 19.16 19.01
CA GLU A 467 6.76 18.15 19.28
C GLU A 467 6.17 16.89 19.96
N GLU A 468 5.31 17.05 20.95
CA GLU A 468 4.62 15.94 21.62
C GLU A 468 3.70 15.16 20.65
N ILE A 469 2.98 15.86 19.77
CA ILE A 469 2.15 15.24 18.72
C ILE A 469 3.02 14.44 17.75
N GLU A 470 4.21 14.93 17.39
CA GLU A 470 5.12 14.18 16.53
C GLU A 470 5.54 12.85 17.18
N GLN A 471 5.87 12.87 18.47
CA GLN A 471 6.22 11.67 19.23
C GLN A 471 5.02 10.73 19.40
N ALA A 472 3.85 11.25 19.76
CA ALA A 472 2.62 10.49 19.90
C ALA A 472 2.20 9.84 18.57
N THR A 473 2.40 10.53 17.44
CA THR A 473 2.15 9.98 16.10
C THR A 473 3.06 8.80 15.79
N LYS A 474 4.35 8.88 16.13
CA LYS A 474 5.29 7.76 15.97
C LYS A 474 4.89 6.56 16.84
N SER A 475 4.49 6.82 18.09
CA SER A 475 4.01 5.79 19.03
C SER A 475 2.73 5.11 18.53
N GLU A 476 1.72 5.88 18.11
CA GLU A 476 0.46 5.37 17.56
C GLU A 476 0.72 4.49 16.33
N SER A 477 1.55 4.97 15.41
CA SER A 477 1.91 4.22 14.20
C SER A 477 2.60 2.90 14.52
N TYR A 478 3.54 2.90 15.47
CA TYR A 478 4.23 1.70 15.95
C TYR A 478 3.23 0.68 16.52
N TRP A 479 2.42 1.07 17.51
CA TRP A 479 1.49 0.15 18.16
C TRP A 479 0.42 -0.37 17.21
N THR A 480 -0.11 0.48 16.32
CA THR A 480 -1.10 0.07 15.31
C THR A 480 -0.51 -0.92 14.31
N LYS A 481 0.74 -0.71 13.86
CA LYS A 481 1.42 -1.65 12.96
C LYS A 481 1.67 -2.99 13.65
N THR A 482 2.25 -2.96 14.85
CA THR A 482 2.56 -4.17 15.62
C THR A 482 1.28 -4.95 15.97
N LEU A 483 0.18 -4.28 16.31
CA LEU A 483 -1.11 -4.94 16.55
C LEU A 483 -1.60 -5.70 15.31
N LYS A 484 -1.56 -5.07 14.13
CA LYS A 484 -1.99 -5.71 12.87
C LYS A 484 -1.13 -6.92 12.51
N GLU A 485 0.19 -6.84 12.70
CA GLU A 485 1.11 -7.94 12.44
C GLU A 485 0.78 -9.15 13.34
N TYR A 486 0.60 -8.92 14.64
CA TYR A 486 0.25 -10.00 15.57
C TYR A 486 -1.18 -10.55 15.37
N GLU A 487 -2.16 -9.72 14.98
CA GLU A 487 -3.50 -10.20 14.63
C GLU A 487 -3.46 -11.08 13.36
N ALA A 488 -2.64 -10.74 12.38
CA ALA A 488 -2.45 -11.55 11.18
C ALA A 488 -1.81 -12.91 11.51
N ASP A 489 -0.77 -12.91 12.34
CA ASP A 489 -0.11 -14.14 12.81
C ASP A 489 -1.06 -15.03 13.63
N LEU A 490 -1.86 -14.43 14.51
CA LEU A 490 -2.87 -15.15 15.29
C LEU A 490 -3.89 -15.83 14.38
N ASN A 491 -4.43 -15.10 13.40
CA ASN A 491 -5.41 -15.65 12.46
C ASN A 491 -4.81 -16.78 11.60
N LYS A 492 -3.56 -16.63 11.17
CA LYS A 492 -2.84 -17.67 10.42
C LYS A 492 -2.66 -18.94 11.26
N LEU A 493 -2.21 -18.83 12.51
CA LEU A 493 -2.01 -19.97 13.39
C LEU A 493 -3.33 -20.68 13.75
N LEU A 494 -4.42 -19.93 13.93
CA LEU A 494 -5.77 -20.49 14.11
C LEU A 494 -6.22 -21.29 12.88
N ALA A 495 -5.98 -20.78 11.68
CA ALA A 495 -6.28 -21.48 10.43
C ALA A 495 -5.44 -22.77 10.28
N GLU A 496 -4.12 -22.67 10.52
CA GLU A 496 -3.21 -23.84 10.52
C GLU A 496 -3.66 -24.90 11.52
N LYS A 497 -4.13 -24.51 12.71
CA LYS A 497 -4.64 -25.44 13.72
C LYS A 497 -5.86 -26.21 13.21
N SER A 498 -6.82 -25.50 12.61
CA SER A 498 -8.01 -26.12 12.03
C SER A 498 -7.65 -27.08 10.89
N GLU A 499 -6.69 -26.73 10.04
CA GLU A 499 -6.23 -27.58 8.94
C GLU A 499 -5.57 -28.86 9.45
N ILE A 500 -4.72 -28.77 10.49
CA ILE A 500 -4.09 -29.94 11.12
C ILE A 500 -5.17 -30.85 11.73
N GLU A 501 -6.15 -30.30 12.45
CA GLU A 501 -7.23 -31.07 13.06
C GLU A 501 -8.10 -31.79 12.00
N ASN A 502 -8.40 -31.11 10.90
CA ASN A 502 -9.10 -31.72 9.76
C ASN A 502 -8.27 -32.84 9.12
N SER A 503 -6.96 -32.64 8.97
CA SER A 503 -6.05 -33.65 8.41
C SER A 503 -5.98 -34.90 9.28
N ILE A 504 -5.90 -34.74 10.61
CA ILE A 504 -5.93 -35.86 11.56
C ILE A 504 -7.26 -36.63 11.42
N ASN A 505 -8.39 -35.94 11.39
CA ASN A 505 -9.71 -36.57 11.24
C ASN A 505 -9.84 -37.35 9.92
N MET A 506 -9.37 -36.78 8.80
CA MET A 506 -9.36 -37.47 7.51
C MET A 506 -8.46 -38.70 7.51
N LEU A 507 -7.29 -38.60 8.15
CA LEU A 507 -6.36 -39.72 8.30
C LEU A 507 -7.00 -40.85 9.11
N THR A 508 -7.71 -40.54 10.21
CA THR A 508 -8.46 -41.51 11.01
C THR A 508 -9.54 -42.22 10.21
N LYS A 509 -10.37 -41.48 9.47
CA LYS A 509 -11.41 -42.07 8.61
C LYS A 509 -10.82 -42.97 7.52
N THR A 510 -9.66 -42.59 6.97
CA THR A 510 -8.97 -43.39 5.95
C THR A 510 -8.45 -44.71 6.52
N LEU A 511 -7.90 -44.69 7.75
CA LEU A 511 -7.50 -45.91 8.46
C LEU A 511 -8.70 -46.84 8.67
N GLU A 512 -9.78 -46.33 9.25
CA GLU A 512 -11.00 -47.10 9.52
C GLU A 512 -11.55 -47.75 8.24
N HIS A 513 -11.63 -46.99 7.15
CA HIS A 513 -12.08 -47.51 5.86
C HIS A 513 -11.14 -48.58 5.29
N SER A 514 -9.83 -48.39 5.39
CA SER A 514 -8.85 -49.36 4.90
C SER A 514 -8.89 -50.67 5.70
N ILE A 515 -9.03 -50.61 7.03
CA ILE A 515 -9.15 -51.79 7.88
C ILE A 515 -10.43 -52.56 7.52
N LEU A 516 -11.57 -51.87 7.46
CA LEU A 516 -12.86 -52.48 7.11
C LEU A 516 -12.82 -53.13 5.73
N LYS A 517 -12.17 -52.48 4.74
CA LYS A 517 -11.99 -53.05 3.41
C LYS A 517 -11.13 -54.32 3.45
N THR A 518 -10.04 -54.32 4.22
CA THR A 518 -9.17 -55.49 4.38
C THR A 518 -9.89 -56.65 5.08
N GLU A 519 -10.72 -56.36 6.09
CA GLU A 519 -11.56 -57.35 6.77
C GLU A 519 -12.60 -57.97 5.82
N LEU A 520 -13.33 -57.14 5.07
CA LEU A 520 -14.31 -57.61 4.09
C LEU A 520 -13.69 -58.44 2.96
N THR A 521 -12.49 -58.07 2.49
CA THR A 521 -11.78 -58.86 1.49
C THR A 521 -11.41 -60.24 2.06
N PHE A 522 -10.88 -60.29 3.28
CA PHE A 522 -10.54 -61.56 3.93
C PHE A 522 -11.77 -62.45 4.11
N GLU A 523 -12.90 -61.90 4.58
CA GLU A 523 -14.16 -62.64 4.76
C GLU A 523 -14.63 -63.25 3.43
N LYS A 524 -14.66 -62.47 2.34
CA LYS A 524 -15.03 -62.94 1.01
C LYS A 524 -14.10 -64.02 0.46
N GLU A 525 -12.79 -63.84 0.62
CA GLU A 525 -11.80 -64.80 0.13
C GLU A 525 -11.84 -66.12 0.93
N THR A 526 -12.16 -66.06 2.23
CA THR A 526 -12.33 -67.24 3.09
C THR A 526 -13.62 -67.98 2.76
N GLU A 527 -14.74 -67.28 2.59
CA GLU A 527 -16.02 -67.90 2.17
C GLU A 527 -15.88 -68.62 0.82
N GLU A 528 -15.18 -68.02 -0.15
CA GLU A 528 -14.96 -68.63 -1.46
C GLU A 528 -14.03 -69.85 -1.35
N LEU A 529 -13.00 -69.80 -0.49
CA LEU A 529 -12.12 -70.92 -0.23
C LEU A 529 -12.88 -72.11 0.39
N ASP A 530 -13.68 -71.86 1.42
CA ASP A 530 -14.52 -72.86 2.09
C ASP A 530 -15.50 -73.51 1.13
N LYS A 531 -16.15 -72.71 0.28
CA LYS A 531 -17.05 -73.20 -0.74
C LYS A 531 -16.33 -74.12 -1.74
N GLN A 532 -15.15 -73.74 -2.21
CA GLN A 532 -14.35 -74.56 -3.13
C GLN A 532 -13.87 -75.86 -2.48
N ALA A 533 -13.52 -75.85 -1.21
CA ALA A 533 -13.14 -77.04 -0.46
C ALA A 533 -14.36 -77.97 -0.32
N PHE A 534 -15.49 -77.45 0.15
CA PHE A 534 -16.74 -78.19 0.33
C PHE A 534 -17.22 -78.86 -0.98
N GLU A 535 -17.24 -78.13 -2.10
CA GLU A 535 -17.64 -78.69 -3.40
C GLU A 535 -16.76 -79.87 -3.83
N LYS A 536 -15.46 -79.83 -3.53
CA LYS A 536 -14.53 -80.92 -3.83
C LYS A 536 -14.70 -82.10 -2.87
N GLU A 537 -14.87 -81.84 -1.58
CA GLU A 537 -15.12 -82.88 -0.58
C GLU A 537 -16.42 -83.63 -0.83
N ASP A 538 -17.53 -82.92 -1.08
CA ASP A 538 -18.84 -83.50 -1.40
C ASP A 538 -18.77 -84.39 -2.65
N LYS A 539 -17.99 -83.97 -3.66
CA LYS A 539 -17.75 -84.80 -4.86
C LYS A 539 -17.03 -86.11 -4.52
N ILE A 540 -16.03 -86.06 -3.65
CA ILE A 540 -15.31 -87.26 -3.20
C ILE A 540 -16.21 -88.15 -2.34
N ASP A 541 -16.98 -87.57 -1.42
CA ASP A 541 -17.89 -88.32 -0.55
C ASP A 541 -18.97 -89.04 -1.38
N LYS A 542 -19.48 -88.40 -2.45
CA LYS A 542 -20.37 -89.04 -3.44
C LYS A 542 -19.70 -90.23 -4.15
N GLN A 543 -18.45 -90.08 -4.59
CA GLN A 543 -17.69 -91.18 -5.21
C GLN A 543 -17.46 -92.34 -4.24
N ILE A 544 -17.11 -92.06 -2.99
CA ILE A 544 -16.96 -93.07 -1.94
C ILE A 544 -18.28 -93.83 -1.76
N LEU A 545 -19.41 -93.12 -1.65
CA LEU A 545 -20.73 -93.73 -1.48
C LEU A 545 -21.11 -94.64 -2.67
N GLU A 546 -20.78 -94.24 -3.91
CA GLU A 546 -20.98 -95.08 -5.09
C GLU A 546 -20.16 -96.37 -5.03
N LEU A 547 -18.89 -96.29 -4.64
CA LEU A 547 -18.00 -97.44 -4.48
C LEU A 547 -18.44 -98.36 -3.33
N GLU A 548 -18.85 -97.80 -2.19
CA GLU A 548 -19.38 -98.57 -1.04
C GLU A 548 -20.65 -99.33 -1.42
N ASN A 549 -21.57 -98.70 -2.17
CA ASN A 549 -22.75 -99.37 -2.70
C ASN A 549 -22.41 -100.50 -3.71
N LEU A 550 -21.37 -100.29 -4.52
CA LEU A 550 -20.90 -101.30 -5.48
C LEU A 550 -20.26 -102.49 -4.78
N ILE A 551 -19.43 -102.25 -3.75
CA ILE A 551 -18.88 -103.29 -2.87
C ILE A 551 -20.02 -104.11 -2.25
N LYS A 552 -21.04 -103.45 -1.68
CA LYS A 552 -22.19 -104.13 -1.06
C LYS A 552 -22.91 -105.06 -2.05
N LYS A 553 -23.13 -104.62 -3.29
CA LYS A 553 -23.72 -105.46 -4.35
C LYS A 553 -22.86 -106.67 -4.69
N ILE A 554 -21.53 -106.51 -4.74
CA ILE A 554 -20.61 -107.63 -5.00
C ILE A 554 -20.60 -108.60 -3.80
N GLU A 555 -20.64 -108.10 -2.56
CA GLU A 555 -20.72 -108.91 -1.35
C GLU A 555 -22.03 -109.72 -1.30
N GLU A 556 -23.16 -109.11 -1.66
CA GLU A 556 -24.45 -109.79 -1.81
C GLU A 556 -24.38 -110.89 -2.90
N PHE A 557 -23.76 -110.60 -4.04
CA PHE A 557 -23.53 -111.58 -5.11
C PHE A 557 -22.69 -112.78 -4.64
N ILE A 558 -21.57 -112.52 -3.95
CA ILE A 558 -20.71 -113.57 -3.36
C ILE A 558 -21.53 -114.42 -2.37
N SER A 559 -22.34 -113.79 -1.50
CA SER A 559 -23.16 -114.50 -0.50
C SER A 559 -24.22 -115.40 -1.16
N GLN A 560 -24.83 -114.94 -2.25
CA GLN A 560 -25.76 -115.76 -3.05
C GLN A 560 -25.06 -116.93 -3.74
N PHE A 561 -23.84 -116.73 -4.23
CA PHE A 561 -23.03 -117.77 -4.86
C PHE A 561 -22.50 -118.81 -3.86
N GLN A 562 -22.37 -118.45 -2.58
CA GLN A 562 -21.88 -119.31 -1.51
C GLN A 562 -22.97 -120.22 -0.92
N LYS A 563 -24.21 -119.73 -0.84
CA LYS A 563 -25.41 -120.55 -0.59
C LYS A 563 -25.58 -121.59 -1.70
#